data_AF-A0A519H068-F1
#
_entry.id   AF-A0A519H068-F1
#
_cell.length_a   1.000
_cell.length_b   1.000
_cell.length_c   1.000
_cell.angle_alpha   90.00
_cell.angle_beta   90.00
_cell.angle_gamma   90.00
#
_symmetry.space_group_name_H-M   'P 1'
#
loop_
_entity.id
_entity.type
_entity.pdbx_description
1 polymer ?
#
loop_
_entity_poly.entity_id
_entity_poly.type
_entity_poly.pdbx_seq_one_letter_code
_entity_poly.pdbx_strand_id
1 'polypeptide(L)'
;MAEVVPSPKKRPRRPALSLLASEPARATLEAWAALMQWSKPPNQVGAGHTVVLFPGLGTDGLTLWPLRRHLERAGFRALDWG
;
A
#
# COMPACT_ATOMS: atom_id res chain seq x y z
N MET A 1 -19.23 -34.83 -27.73
CA MET A 1 -18.06 -34.15 -27.13
C MET A 1 -18.00 -32.76 -27.74
N ALA A 2 -18.18 -31.70 -26.96
CA ALA A 2 -18.14 -30.32 -27.47
C ALA A 2 -16.70 -29.79 -27.36
N GLU A 3 -16.18 -29.25 -28.46
CA GLU A 3 -14.83 -28.69 -28.56
C GLU A 3 -14.79 -27.31 -27.89
N VAL A 4 -13.89 -27.14 -26.92
CA VAL A 4 -13.66 -25.86 -26.25
C VAL A 4 -12.72 -25.03 -27.12
N VAL A 5 -13.28 -24.05 -27.85
CA VAL A 5 -12.49 -23.11 -28.64
C VAL A 5 -11.81 -22.10 -27.69
N PRO A 6 -10.47 -22.00 -27.68
CA PRO A 6 -9.78 -21.07 -26.77
C PRO A 6 -10.04 -19.62 -27.18
N SER A 7 -10.50 -18.81 -26.22
CA SER A 7 -10.75 -17.38 -26.42
C SER A 7 -9.44 -16.62 -26.66
N PRO A 8 -9.39 -15.67 -27.61
CA PRO A 8 -8.15 -14.98 -27.97
C PRO A 8 -7.57 -14.20 -26.79
N LYS A 9 -6.32 -14.50 -26.42
CA LYS A 9 -5.59 -13.78 -25.37
C LYS A 9 -5.32 -12.34 -25.81
N LYS A 10 -5.91 -11.35 -25.12
CA LYS A 10 -5.61 -9.93 -25.34
C LYS A 10 -4.13 -9.66 -25.04
N ARG A 11 -3.42 -9.03 -25.99
CA ARG A 11 -2.03 -8.60 -25.78
C ARG A 11 -2.02 -7.36 -24.87
N PRO A 12 -1.10 -7.27 -23.90
CA PRO A 12 -0.97 -6.07 -23.07
C PRO A 12 -0.55 -4.89 -23.96
N ARG A 13 -1.29 -3.78 -23.89
CA ARG A 13 -0.93 -2.52 -24.56
C ARG A 13 -0.03 -1.72 -23.62
N ARG A 14 0.94 -1.00 -24.18
CA ARG A 14 1.76 -0.06 -23.41
C ARG A 14 0.85 1.05 -22.86
N PRO A 15 0.96 1.41 -21.57
CA PRO A 15 0.24 2.55 -21.02
C PRO A 15 0.68 3.84 -21.71
N ALA A 16 -0.23 4.81 -21.82
CA ALA A 16 0.08 6.12 -22.36
C ALA A 16 1.02 6.86 -21.39
N LEU A 17 2.01 7.59 -21.91
CA LEU A 17 2.93 8.41 -21.09
C LEU A 17 2.21 9.49 -20.29
N SER A 18 1.02 9.92 -20.74
CA SER A 18 0.16 10.82 -19.99
C SER A 18 -0.24 10.27 -18.62
N LEU A 19 -0.30 8.94 -18.44
CA LEU A 19 -0.53 8.34 -17.13
C LEU A 19 0.62 8.64 -16.18
N LEU A 20 1.88 8.51 -16.64
CA LEU A 20 3.05 8.88 -15.85
C LEU A 20 3.04 10.38 -15.51
N ALA A 21 2.65 11.23 -16.46
CA ALA A 21 2.54 12.67 -16.22
C ALA A 21 1.46 13.02 -15.18
N SER A 22 0.44 12.18 -15.02
CA SER A 22 -0.62 12.36 -14.02
C SER A 22 -0.28 11.84 -12.62
N GLU A 23 0.83 11.10 -12.47
CA GLU A 23 1.23 10.49 -11.20
C GLU A 23 1.36 11.48 -10.02
N PRO A 24 1.89 12.71 -10.18
CA PRO A 24 1.95 13.65 -9.06
C PRO A 24 0.56 14.02 -8.51
N ALA A 25 -0.42 14.24 -9.39
CA ALA A 25 -1.78 14.56 -9.00
C ALA A 25 -2.45 13.35 -8.32
N ARG A 26 -2.31 12.16 -8.91
CA ARG A 26 -2.82 10.89 -8.34
C ARG A 26 -2.24 10.65 -6.95
N ALA A 27 -0.91 10.71 -6.81
CA ALA A 27 -0.22 10.47 -5.55
C ALA A 27 -0.62 11.47 -4.47
N THR A 28 -0.82 12.74 -4.81
CA THR A 28 -1.27 13.77 -3.87
C THR A 28 -2.68 13.48 -3.35
N LEU A 29 -3.61 13.11 -4.24
CA LEU A 29 -4.98 12.75 -3.87
C LEU A 29 -5.01 11.51 -2.97
N GLU A 30 -4.18 10.51 -3.26
CA GLU A 30 -4.04 9.31 -2.43
C GLU A 30 -3.44 9.61 -1.06
N ALA A 31 -2.40 10.46 -1.00
CA ALA A 31 -1.81 10.89 0.26
C ALA A 31 -2.84 11.63 1.13
N TRP A 32 -3.64 12.52 0.53
CA TRP A 32 -4.70 13.24 1.24
C TRP A 32 -5.78 12.29 1.78
N ALA A 33 -6.24 11.33 0.96
CA ALA A 33 -7.20 10.33 1.38
C ALA A 33 -6.65 9.44 2.52
N ALA A 34 -5.38 9.03 2.43
CA ALA A 34 -4.71 8.23 3.46
C ALA A 34 -4.61 8.99 4.79
N LEU A 35 -4.25 10.28 4.77
CA LEU A 35 -4.20 11.13 5.96
C LEU A 35 -5.56 11.20 6.66
N MET A 36 -6.65 11.35 5.91
CA MET A 36 -8.00 11.37 6.47
C MET A 36 -8.37 10.03 7.11
N GLN A 37 -7.95 8.92 6.51
CA GLN A 37 -8.26 7.59 7.04
C GLN A 37 -7.45 7.24 8.30
N TRP A 38 -6.18 7.65 8.39
CA TRP A 38 -5.32 7.41 9.55
C TRP A 38 -5.64 8.28 10.78
N SER A 39 -6.49 9.29 10.62
CA SER A 39 -7.04 10.05 11.76
C SER A 39 -7.92 9.17 12.67
N LYS A 40 -8.56 8.13 12.10
CA LYS A 40 -9.46 7.24 12.82
C LYS A 40 -8.68 6.29 13.74
N PRO A 41 -9.16 6.05 14.98
CA PRO A 41 -8.54 5.06 15.85
C PRO A 41 -8.70 3.64 15.28
N PRO A 42 -7.63 2.82 15.29
CA PRO A 42 -7.73 1.43 14.89
C PRO A 42 -8.41 0.57 15.96
N ASN A 43 -8.93 -0.58 15.52
CA ASN A 43 -9.37 -1.63 16.43
C ASN A 43 -8.18 -2.22 17.20
N GLN A 44 -8.40 -2.56 18.47
CA GLN A 44 -7.38 -3.17 19.33
C GLN A 44 -7.26 -4.68 19.03
N VAL A 45 -6.49 -5.02 18.00
CA VAL A 45 -6.31 -6.42 17.54
C VAL A 45 -4.88 -6.93 17.67
N GLY A 46 -3.95 -6.07 18.08
CA GLY A 46 -2.53 -6.40 18.09
C GLY A 46 -2.11 -7.39 19.16
N ALA A 47 -2.75 -7.37 20.34
CA ALA A 47 -2.50 -8.31 21.44
C ALA A 47 -1.00 -8.50 21.79
N GLY A 48 -0.16 -7.48 21.56
CA GLY A 48 1.29 -7.54 21.80
C GLY A 48 2.11 -8.28 20.74
N HIS A 49 1.50 -8.78 19.66
CA HIS A 49 2.24 -9.45 18.58
C HIS A 49 3.24 -8.50 17.94
N THR A 50 4.41 -9.05 17.58
CA THR A 50 5.46 -8.29 16.91
C THR A 50 5.25 -8.30 15.41
N VAL A 51 5.39 -7.13 14.78
CA VAL A 51 5.36 -6.97 13.32
C VAL A 51 6.65 -6.29 12.90
N VAL A 52 7.36 -6.88 11.94
CA VAL A 52 8.55 -6.28 11.34
C VAL A 52 8.14 -5.55 10.07
N LEU A 53 8.57 -4.30 9.94
CA LEU A 53 8.29 -3.45 8.79
C LEU A 53 9.52 -3.38 7.89
N PHE A 54 9.29 -3.56 6.60
CA PHE A 54 10.34 -3.51 5.57
C PHE A 54 10.08 -2.32 4.64
N PRO A 55 11.00 -1.35 4.54
CA PRO A 55 10.83 -0.22 3.64
C PRO A 55 10.88 -0.67 2.17
N GLY A 56 10.27 0.14 1.31
CA GLY A 56 10.39 -0.01 -0.14
C GLY A 56 11.79 0.34 -0.64
N LEU A 57 12.03 0.07 -1.92
CA LEU A 57 13.30 0.41 -2.56
C LEU A 57 13.54 1.93 -2.54
N GLY A 58 14.69 2.34 -2.01
CA GLY A 58 15.07 3.76 -1.93
C GLY A 58 14.33 4.55 -0.86
N THR A 59 13.66 3.87 0.08
CA THR A 59 12.98 4.50 1.21
C THR A 59 13.55 4.00 2.54
N ASP A 60 13.11 4.60 3.64
CA ASP A 60 13.53 4.26 5.01
C ASP A 60 12.32 4.24 5.97
N GLY A 61 12.60 4.07 7.26
CA GLY A 61 11.59 4.11 8.32
C GLY A 61 10.72 5.37 8.40
N LEU A 62 11.16 6.52 7.87
CA LEU A 62 10.34 7.73 7.87
C LEU A 62 9.12 7.56 6.97
N THR A 63 9.28 6.89 5.83
CA THR A 63 8.17 6.61 4.91
C THR A 63 7.14 5.66 5.50
N LEU A 64 7.54 4.84 6.47
CA LEU A 64 6.70 3.87 7.16
C LEU A 64 6.12 4.39 8.47
N TRP A 65 6.52 5.58 8.93
CA TRP A 65 6.11 6.13 10.23
C TRP A 65 4.59 6.09 10.48
N PRO A 66 3.72 6.45 9.51
CA PRO A 66 2.29 6.41 9.76
C PRO A 66 1.75 4.99 9.96
N LEU A 67 2.27 4.01 9.20
CA LEU A 67 1.91 2.60 9.34
C LEU A 67 2.39 2.07 10.69
N ARG A 68 3.64 2.37 11.08
CA ARG A 68 4.19 2.02 12.39
C ARG A 68 3.31 2.54 13.52
N ARG A 69 2.97 3.83 13.48
CA ARG A 69 2.09 4.48 14.46
C ARG A 69 0.70 3.83 14.50
N HIS A 70 0.14 3.46 13.35
CA HIS A 70 -1.16 2.80 13.28
C HIS A 70 -1.12 1.41 13.95
N LEU A 71 -0.10 0.62 13.68
CA LEU A 71 0.08 -0.71 14.28
C LEU A 71 0.32 -0.63 15.79
N GLU A 72 1.15 0.30 16.25
CA GLU A 72 1.35 0.55 17.69
C GLU A 72 0.05 0.95 18.38
N ARG A 73 -0.74 1.85 17.76
CA ARG A 73 -2.08 2.21 18.27
C ARG A 73 -3.07 1.05 18.26
N ALA A 74 -2.89 0.05 17.40
CA ALA A 74 -3.70 -1.17 17.36
C ALA A 74 -3.24 -2.24 18.36
N GLY A 75 -2.15 -1.99 19.10
CA GLY A 75 -1.62 -2.88 20.14
C GLY A 75 -0.54 -3.85 19.67
N PHE A 76 0.08 -3.63 18.51
CA PHE A 76 1.24 -4.40 18.05
C PHE A 76 2.55 -3.79 18.56
N ARG A 77 3.60 -4.62 18.63
CA ARG A 77 4.99 -4.15 18.74
C ARG A 77 5.59 -4.05 17.34
N ALA A 78 5.58 -2.86 16.76
CA ALA A 78 6.14 -2.63 15.43
C ALA A 78 7.65 -2.38 15.50
N LEU A 79 8.42 -3.13 14.72
CA LEU A 79 9.87 -3.01 14.60
C LEU A 79 10.23 -2.59 13.18
N ASP A 80 11.16 -1.65 13.06
CA ASP A 80 11.75 -1.31 11.78
C ASP A 80 12.92 -2.26 11.48
N TRP A 81 13.03 -2.69 10.22
CA TRP A 81 14.13 -3.53 9.74
C TRP A 81 15.38 -2.70 9.39
N GLY A 82 15.27 -1.37 9.22
CA GLY A 82 16.39 -0.50 8.87
C GLY A 82 16.09 0.99 8.98
#